data_AF-A0A7J2PYF9-F1
#
_entry.id   AF-A0A7J2PYF9-F1
#
_cell.length_a   1.000
_cell.length_b   1.000
_cell.length_c   1.000
_cell.angle_alpha   90.00
_cell.angle_beta   90.00
_cell.angle_gamma   90.00
#
_symmetry.space_group_name_H-M   'P 1'
#
loop_
_entity.id
_entity.type
_entity.pdbx_description
1 polymer ?
#
loop_
_entity_poly.entity_id
_entity_poly.type
_entity_poly.pdbx_seq_one_letter_code
_entity_poly.pdbx_strand_id
1 'polypeptide(L)'
;MTLFRADFYITIRVADFNLMNSSKKLFNILNNLSVLQNVQMTIVRQNKEVHGRIVIKEWYEITGSINIPERGNAFWVLSKDTSQEEPYNFFMRIDRNIIAEDYEEAQSDASDWVKDALIEPIKKDFSMEEIEISSPEKLRNQH
;
A
#
# COMPACT_ATOMS: atom_id res chain seq x y z
N MET A 1 -20.49 20.77 1.42
CA MET A 1 -19.34 19.86 1.28
C MET A 1 -19.78 18.64 0.52
N THR A 2 -18.94 18.19 -0.41
CA THR A 2 -19.21 17.10 -1.34
C THR A 2 -18.35 15.90 -0.98
N LEU A 3 -18.86 14.69 -1.21
CA LEU A 3 -18.10 13.47 -1.01
C LEU A 3 -17.30 13.16 -2.28
N PHE A 4 -15.98 13.09 -2.14
CA PHE A 4 -15.05 12.72 -3.20
C PHE A 4 -14.41 11.38 -2.88
N ARG A 5 -14.19 10.55 -3.90
CA ARG A 5 -13.40 9.32 -3.77
C ARG A 5 -11.96 9.63 -4.14
N ALA A 6 -11.02 9.19 -3.32
CA ALA A 6 -9.60 9.37 -3.52
C ALA A 6 -8.90 8.01 -3.45
N ASP A 7 -8.24 7.63 -4.55
CA ASP A 7 -7.53 6.37 -4.73
C ASP A 7 -6.04 6.68 -4.85
N PHE A 8 -5.20 6.03 -4.04
CA PHE A 8 -3.76 6.24 -4.03
C PHE A 8 -3.01 4.94 -4.17
N TYR A 9 -1.94 4.99 -4.95
CA TYR A 9 -0.94 3.96 -5.06
C TYR A 9 0.34 4.45 -4.40
N ILE A 10 0.90 3.58 -3.57
CA ILE A 10 2.12 3.86 -2.81
C ILE A 10 3.10 2.75 -3.12
N THR A 11 4.29 3.09 -3.58
CA THR A 11 5.39 2.14 -3.72
C THR A 11 6.48 2.50 -2.71
N ILE A 12 7.04 1.48 -2.07
CA ILE A 12 8.09 1.65 -1.06
C ILE A 12 9.20 0.65 -1.34
N ARG A 13 10.43 1.16 -1.37
CA ARG A 13 11.66 0.38 -1.42
C ARG A 13 12.37 0.47 -0.08
N VAL A 14 12.75 -0.68 0.46
CA VAL A 14 13.28 -0.83 1.82
C VAL A 14 14.67 -1.44 1.77
N ALA A 15 15.62 -0.82 2.50
CA ALA A 15 16.95 -1.37 2.68
C ALA A 15 16.91 -2.64 3.55
N ASP A 16 17.81 -3.59 3.29
CA ASP A 16 17.93 -4.85 4.02
C ASP A 16 16.63 -5.67 4.08
N PHE A 17 15.81 -5.58 3.03
CA PHE A 17 14.54 -6.27 2.96
C PHE A 17 14.69 -7.79 3.02
N ASN A 18 13.91 -8.42 3.91
CA ASN A 18 13.73 -9.87 3.95
C ASN A 18 12.25 -10.18 3.89
N LEU A 19 11.79 -10.88 2.84
CA LEU A 19 10.37 -11.08 2.56
C LEU A 19 9.54 -11.47 3.79
N MET A 20 9.92 -12.54 4.49
CA MET A 20 9.14 -13.02 5.63
C MET A 20 9.17 -12.05 6.82
N ASN A 21 10.36 -11.57 7.20
CA ASN A 21 10.52 -10.73 8.38
C ASN A 21 9.94 -9.32 8.16
N SER A 22 10.20 -8.73 7.00
CA SER A 22 9.67 -7.43 6.60
C SER A 22 8.16 -7.47 6.43
N SER A 23 7.59 -8.53 5.83
CA SER A 23 6.12 -8.66 5.71
C SER A 23 5.44 -8.75 7.08
N LYS A 24 5.97 -9.57 8.00
CA LYS A 24 5.45 -9.69 9.37
C LYS A 24 5.55 -8.37 10.13
N LYS A 25 6.67 -7.66 9.98
CA LYS A 25 6.89 -6.35 10.60
C LYS A 25 5.89 -5.33 10.06
N LEU A 26 5.71 -5.27 8.74
CA LEU A 26 4.72 -4.39 8.11
C LEU A 26 3.30 -4.71 8.58
N PHE A 27 2.92 -5.99 8.62
CA PHE A 27 1.63 -6.43 9.14
C PHE A 27 1.40 -5.95 10.57
N ASN A 28 2.40 -6.11 11.46
CA ASN A 28 2.28 -5.66 12.85
C ASN A 28 2.10 -4.15 12.97
N ILE A 29 2.82 -3.36 12.15
CA ILE A 29 2.65 -1.90 12.12
C ILE A 29 1.22 -1.56 11.70
N LEU A 30 0.77 -2.06 10.56
CA LEU A 30 -0.56 -1.78 10.00
C LEU A 30 -1.69 -2.23 10.93
N ASN A 31 -1.56 -3.40 11.56
CA ASN A 31 -2.54 -3.94 12.50
C ASN A 31 -2.67 -3.10 13.79
N ASN A 32 -1.63 -2.33 14.14
CA ASN A 32 -1.66 -1.44 15.31
C ASN A 32 -2.14 -0.02 14.97
N LEU A 33 -2.38 0.31 13.71
CA LEU A 33 -2.90 1.61 13.30
C LEU A 33 -4.41 1.67 13.57
N SER A 34 -4.83 2.61 14.42
CA SER A 34 -6.25 2.82 14.75
C SER A 34 -7.11 3.24 13.56
N VAL A 35 -6.48 3.74 12.50
CA VAL A 35 -7.13 4.12 11.24
C VAL A 35 -7.44 2.93 10.34
N LEU A 36 -6.92 1.74 10.66
CA LEU A 36 -7.17 0.49 9.95
C LEU A 36 -7.95 -0.47 10.85
N GLN A 37 -8.74 -1.34 10.23
CA GLN A 37 -9.53 -2.36 10.91
C GLN A 37 -9.58 -3.63 10.05
N ASN A 38 -9.84 -4.76 10.72
CA ASN A 38 -9.91 -6.08 10.09
C ASN A 38 -8.65 -6.41 9.26
N VAL A 39 -7.47 -6.01 9.76
CA VAL A 39 -6.21 -6.23 9.06
C VAL A 39 -5.88 -7.72 9.05
N GLN A 40 -5.66 -8.28 7.87
CA GLN A 40 -5.34 -9.69 7.66
C GLN A 40 -4.13 -9.82 6.77
N MET A 41 -3.33 -10.87 6.96
CA MET A 41 -2.18 -11.18 6.12
C MET A 41 -2.31 -12.60 5.57
N THR A 42 -2.11 -12.74 4.26
CA THR A 42 -2.17 -14.02 3.55
C THR A 42 -0.86 -14.22 2.78
N ILE A 43 -0.34 -15.45 2.81
CA ILE A 43 0.81 -15.85 2.00
C ILE A 43 0.27 -16.41 0.68
N VAL A 44 0.72 -15.85 -0.43
CA VAL A 44 0.35 -16.30 -1.76
C VAL A 44 1.56 -16.97 -2.41
N ARG A 45 1.33 -18.16 -2.97
CA ARG A 45 2.34 -18.94 -3.67
C ARG A 45 1.85 -19.27 -5.06
N GLN A 46 2.66 -18.93 -6.05
CA GLN A 46 2.40 -19.27 -7.44
C GLN A 46 3.52 -20.16 -7.97
N ASN A 47 3.14 -21.36 -8.40
CA ASN A 47 4.04 -22.26 -9.12
C ASN A 47 3.93 -21.93 -10.61
N LYS A 48 5.03 -21.55 -11.24
CA LYS A 48 5.10 -21.27 -12.67
C LYS A 48 6.17 -22.15 -13.32
N GLU A 49 5.80 -22.88 -14.36
CA GLU A 49 6.78 -23.60 -15.18
C GLU A 49 7.46 -22.62 -16.14
N VAL A 50 8.80 -22.58 -16.09
CA VAL A 50 9.63 -21.73 -16.94
C VAL A 50 10.76 -22.60 -17.48
N HIS A 51 10.79 -22.81 -18.80
CA HIS A 51 11.78 -23.66 -19.48
C HIS A 51 11.90 -25.08 -18.88
N GLY A 52 10.78 -25.72 -18.53
CA GLY A 52 10.76 -27.08 -17.95
C GLY A 52 11.15 -27.15 -16.47
N ARG A 53 11.30 -26.01 -15.79
CA ARG A 53 11.56 -25.93 -14.34
C ARG A 53 10.40 -25.25 -13.63
N ILE A 54 10.01 -25.80 -12.48
CA ILE A 54 9.02 -25.16 -11.60
C ILE A 54 9.73 -24.05 -10.82
N VAL A 55 9.27 -22.81 -11.02
CA VAL A 55 9.66 -21.65 -10.23
C VAL A 55 8.53 -21.33 -9.27
N ILE A 56 8.84 -21.24 -7.98
CA ILE A 56 7.89 -20.86 -6.94
C ILE A 56 8.07 -19.37 -6.68
N LYS A 57 7.03 -18.57 -6.96
CA LYS A 57 6.94 -17.18 -6.52
C LYS A 57 6.12 -17.12 -5.24
N GLU A 58 6.64 -16.43 -4.23
CA GLU A 58 5.95 -16.19 -2.96
C GLU A 58 5.85 -14.68 -2.73
N TRP A 59 4.70 -14.23 -2.22
CA TRP A 59 4.49 -12.88 -1.72
C TRP A 59 3.48 -12.88 -0.58
N TYR A 60 3.39 -11.76 0.12
CA TYR A 60 2.45 -11.54 1.21
C TYR A 60 1.45 -10.48 0.77
N GLU A 61 0.16 -10.76 0.98
CA GLU A 61 -0.91 -9.79 0.80
C GLU A 61 -1.45 -9.40 2.17
N ILE A 62 -1.47 -8.10 2.46
CA ILE A 62 -2.08 -7.55 3.68
C ILE A 62 -3.31 -6.75 3.26
N THR A 63 -4.47 -7.11 3.80
CA THR A 63 -5.76 -6.52 3.43
C THR A 63 -6.48 -6.01 4.67
N GLY A 64 -7.40 -5.06 4.48
CA GLY A 64 -8.31 -4.64 5.53
C GLY A 64 -9.18 -3.48 5.08
N SER A 65 -9.80 -2.81 6.04
CA SER A 65 -10.63 -1.64 5.79
C SER A 65 -10.15 -0.42 6.56
N ILE A 66 -10.45 0.76 6.03
CA ILE A 66 -10.18 2.02 6.72
C ILE A 66 -11.29 2.23 7.76
N ASN A 67 -10.92 2.60 8.97
CA ASN A 67 -11.83 2.84 10.08
C ASN A 67 -12.47 4.23 9.97
N ILE A 68 -13.37 4.39 8.99
CA ILE A 68 -14.15 5.62 8.82
C ILE A 68 -15.65 5.31 8.64
N PRO A 69 -16.55 6.18 9.13
CA PRO A 69 -18.00 5.92 9.16
C PRO A 69 -18.65 5.84 7.76
N GLU A 70 -18.01 6.45 6.76
CA GLU A 70 -18.59 6.70 5.44
C GLU A 70 -18.15 5.61 4.44
N ARG A 71 -18.94 4.51 4.37
CA ARG A 71 -18.96 3.45 3.32
C ARG A 71 -17.60 2.91 2.77
N GLY A 72 -17.44 1.59 2.77
CA GLY A 72 -16.75 0.84 1.70
C GLY A 72 -15.29 1.16 1.39
N ASN A 73 -14.51 1.61 2.38
CA ASN A 73 -13.11 1.97 2.17
C ASN A 73 -12.21 0.78 2.50
N ALA A 74 -11.35 0.42 1.55
CA ALA A 74 -10.47 -0.74 1.64
C ALA A 74 -9.03 -0.31 1.47
N PHE A 75 -8.13 -1.07 2.08
CA PHE A 75 -6.72 -1.01 1.73
C PHE A 75 -6.20 -2.40 1.39
N TRP A 76 -5.25 -2.42 0.47
CA TRP A 76 -4.57 -3.63 0.04
C TRP A 76 -3.08 -3.34 -0.06
N VAL A 77 -2.26 -4.27 0.41
CA VAL A 77 -0.81 -4.18 0.36
C VAL A 77 -0.24 -5.47 -0.19
N LEU A 78 0.65 -5.33 -1.15
CA LEU A 78 1.49 -6.40 -1.67
C LEU A 78 2.90 -6.22 -1.12
N SER A 79 3.43 -7.25 -0.46
CA SER A 79 4.83 -7.33 -0.05
C SER A 79 5.54 -8.46 -0.76
N LYS A 80 6.64 -8.13 -1.45
CA LYS A 80 7.39 -9.05 -2.31
C LYS A 80 8.86 -8.66 -2.41
N ASP A 81 9.67 -9.56 -2.94
CA ASP A 81 11.01 -9.23 -3.39
C ASP A 81 10.95 -8.31 -4.63
N THR A 82 11.93 -7.42 -4.75
CA THR A 82 12.04 -6.51 -5.90
C THR A 82 12.38 -7.28 -7.17
N SER A 83 11.92 -6.78 -8.32
CA SER A 83 12.36 -7.23 -9.63
C SER A 83 12.75 -6.03 -10.51
N GLN A 84 13.28 -6.28 -11.71
CA GLN A 84 13.58 -5.21 -12.66
C GLN A 84 12.33 -4.45 -13.09
N GLU A 85 11.21 -5.14 -13.28
CA GLU A 85 9.94 -4.54 -13.70
C GLU A 85 9.24 -3.82 -12.54
N GLU A 86 9.49 -4.29 -11.31
CA GLU A 86 8.82 -3.82 -10.11
C GLU A 86 9.86 -3.60 -9.00
N PRO A 87 10.58 -2.46 -9.03
CA PRO A 87 11.72 -2.19 -8.17
C PRO A 87 11.32 -1.70 -6.77
N TYR A 88 10.22 -2.21 -6.23
CA TYR A 88 9.69 -1.87 -4.91
C TYR A 88 9.38 -3.13 -4.10
N ASN A 89 9.42 -3.02 -2.77
CA ASN A 89 9.12 -4.11 -1.86
C ASN A 89 7.67 -4.12 -1.41
N PHE A 90 7.12 -2.94 -1.15
CA PHE A 90 5.72 -2.76 -0.79
C PHE A 90 5.00 -1.97 -1.86
N PHE A 91 3.85 -2.47 -2.27
CA PHE A 91 2.85 -1.70 -3.00
C PHE A 91 1.60 -1.62 -2.15
N MET A 92 1.06 -0.43 -1.94
CA MET A 92 -0.17 -0.21 -1.20
C MET A 92 -1.17 0.51 -2.09
N ARG A 93 -2.43 0.06 -2.06
CA ARG A 93 -3.57 0.78 -2.62
C ARG A 93 -4.48 1.21 -1.49
N ILE A 94 -4.79 2.51 -1.45
CA ILE A 94 -5.69 3.12 -0.48
C ILE A 94 -6.87 3.69 -1.23
N ASP A 95 -8.06 3.19 -0.93
CA ASP A 95 -9.32 3.70 -1.49
C ASP A 95 -10.16 4.28 -0.36
N ARG A 96 -10.34 5.61 -0.37
CA ARG A 96 -11.08 6.32 0.67
C ARG A 96 -12.03 7.37 0.12
N ASN A 97 -13.13 7.59 0.84
CA ASN A 97 -13.95 8.78 0.67
C ASN A 97 -13.43 9.94 1.54
N ILE A 98 -13.63 11.16 1.04
CA ILE A 98 -13.21 12.42 1.68
C ILE A 98 -14.30 13.46 1.46
N ILE A 99 -14.63 14.18 2.52
CA ILE A 99 -15.55 15.30 2.47
C ILE A 99 -14.72 16.58 2.34
N ALA A 100 -14.89 17.29 1.23
CA ALA A 100 -14.18 18.54 0.94
C ALA A 100 -15.10 19.55 0.22
N GLU A 101 -14.65 20.79 0.05
CA GLU A 101 -15.33 21.81 -0.75
C GLU A 101 -15.20 21.52 -2.25
N ASP A 102 -14.02 21.10 -2.69
CA ASP A 102 -13.72 20.74 -4.08
C ASP A 102 -12.79 19.52 -4.22
N TYR A 103 -12.51 19.15 -5.47
CA TYR A 103 -11.69 17.98 -5.79
C TYR A 103 -10.20 18.17 -5.45
N GLU A 104 -9.66 19.38 -5.61
CA GLU A 104 -8.24 19.65 -5.34
C GLU A 104 -7.96 19.55 -3.84
N GLU A 105 -8.84 20.13 -3.02
CA GLU A 105 -8.81 20.00 -1.56
C GLU A 105 -8.93 18.53 -1.16
N ALA A 106 -9.90 17.79 -1.72
CA ALA A 106 -10.06 16.37 -1.42
C ALA A 106 -8.78 15.55 -1.71
N GLN A 107 -8.09 15.81 -2.82
CA GLN A 107 -6.85 15.11 -3.16
C GLN A 107 -5.68 15.50 -2.24
N SER A 108 -5.58 16.78 -1.87
CA SER A 108 -4.55 17.26 -0.95
C SER A 108 -4.71 16.63 0.44
N ASP A 109 -5.92 16.69 0.99
CA ASP A 109 -6.26 16.12 2.29
C ASP A 109 -6.03 14.61 2.35
N ALA A 110 -6.34 13.92 1.24
CA ALA A 110 -6.07 12.51 1.13
C ALA A 110 -4.57 12.20 1.20
N SER A 111 -3.79 12.96 0.43
CA SER A 111 -2.34 12.80 0.29
C SER A 111 -1.65 13.03 1.62
N ASP A 112 -2.01 14.10 2.32
CA ASP A 112 -1.42 14.42 3.62
C ASP A 112 -1.83 13.40 4.69
N TRP A 113 -3.09 12.95 4.68
CA TRP A 113 -3.49 11.85 5.54
C TRP A 113 -2.72 10.55 5.25
N VAL A 114 -2.48 10.20 3.98
CA VAL A 114 -1.69 9.01 3.62
C VAL A 114 -0.28 9.13 4.19
N LYS A 115 0.36 10.29 4.04
CA LYS A 115 1.70 10.52 4.59
C LYS A 115 1.71 10.34 6.10
N ASP A 116 0.81 11.03 6.80
CA ASP A 116 0.84 11.10 8.26
C ASP A 116 0.35 9.81 8.93
N ALA A 117 -0.75 9.25 8.43
CA ALA A 117 -1.43 8.13 9.09
C ALA A 117 -0.85 6.76 8.67
N LEU A 118 -0.25 6.65 7.48
CA LEU A 118 0.29 5.39 6.98
C LEU A 118 1.81 5.43 6.83
N ILE A 119 2.36 6.42 6.13
CA ILE A 119 3.78 6.41 5.76
C ILE A 119 4.68 6.69 6.95
N GLU A 120 4.39 7.70 7.77
CA GLU A 120 5.22 8.05 8.92
C GLU A 120 5.35 6.90 9.94
N PRO A 121 4.28 6.15 10.29
CA PRO A 121 4.42 4.94 11.10
C PRO A 121 5.35 3.88 10.47
N ILE A 122 5.27 3.65 9.16
CA ILE A 122 6.11 2.65 8.50
C ILE A 122 7.59 3.12 8.47
N LYS A 123 7.84 4.40 8.19
CA LYS A 123 9.19 5.01 8.18
C LYS A 123 9.92 4.90 9.51
N LYS A 124 9.21 4.93 10.64
CA LYS A 124 9.84 4.79 11.97
C LYS A 124 10.51 3.43 12.16
N ASP A 125 10.01 2.43 11.45
CA ASP A 125 10.37 1.04 11.63
C ASP A 125 11.23 0.49 10.48
N PHE A 126 11.18 1.09 9.30
CA PHE A 126 11.92 0.64 8.14
C PHE A 126 12.95 1.68 7.66
N SER A 127 14.13 1.19 7.27
CA SER A 127 15.12 1.98 6.54
C SER A 127 14.66 2.13 5.10
N MET A 128 14.15 3.32 4.75
CA MET A 128 13.55 3.58 3.44
C MET A 128 14.59 4.03 2.42
N GLU A 129 14.63 3.37 1.26
CA GLU A 129 15.42 3.82 0.12
C GLU A 129 14.61 4.76 -0.78
N GLU A 130 13.35 4.41 -1.02
CA GLU A 130 12.47 5.18 -1.91
C GLU A 130 11.01 5.05 -1.48
N ILE A 131 10.24 6.13 -1.63
CA ILE A 131 8.80 6.16 -1.41
C ILE A 131 8.18 7.02 -2.51
N GLU A 132 7.23 6.46 -3.25
CA GLU A 132 6.43 7.18 -4.22
C GLU A 132 4.95 7.13 -3.81
N ILE A 133 4.26 8.26 -3.93
CA ILE A 133 2.81 8.37 -3.72
C ILE A 133 2.20 8.95 -4.99
N SER A 134 1.39 8.15 -5.65
CA SER A 134 0.80 8.46 -6.95
C SER A 134 -0.71 8.27 -6.91
N SER A 135 -1.45 9.13 -7.61
CA SER A 135 -2.90 8.95 -7.84
C SER A 135 -3.12 8.41 -9.26
N PRO A 136 -4.23 7.68 -9.52
CA PRO A 136 -4.56 7.18 -10.85
C PRO A 136 -4.57 8.28 -11.93
N GLU A 137 -4.92 9.52 -11.58
CA GLU A 137 -4.93 10.64 -12.52
C GLU A 137 -3.52 11.06 -12.97
N LYS A 138 -2.54 11.00 -12.07
CA LYS A 138 -1.13 11.29 -12.42
C LYS A 138 -0.54 10.24 -13.37
N LEU A 139 -0.91 8.96 -13.21
CA LEU A 139 -0.49 7.88 -14.12
C LEU A 139 -1.06 8.05 -15.53
N ARG A 140 -2.21 8.72 -15.67
CA ARG A 140 -2.90 8.93 -16.95
C ARG A 140 -2.27 10.03 -17.81
N ASN A 141 -1.50 10.94 -17.21
CA ASN A 141 -0.84 12.05 -17.89
C ASN A 141 0.64 11.78 -18.22
N GLN A 142 1.14 10.56 -17.97
CA GLN A 142 2.52 10.15 -18.29
C GLN A 142 2.62 9.31 -19.58
N HIS A 143 1.55 9.25 -20.37
CA HIS A 143 1.48 8.56 -21.67
C HIS A 143 1.04 9.50 -22.78
#